data_AF-A0A494W1D9-F1
#
_entry.id   AF-A0A494W1D9-F1
#
_cell.length_a   1.000
_cell.length_b   1.000
_cell.length_c   1.000
_cell.angle_alpha   90.00
_cell.angle_beta   90.00
_cell.angle_gamma   90.00
#
_symmetry.space_group_name_H-M   'P 1'
#
loop_
_entity.id
_entity.type
_entity.pdbx_description
1 polymer ?
#
loop_
_entity_poly.entity_id
_entity_poly.type
_entity_poly.pdbx_seq_one_letter_code
_entity_poly.pdbx_strand_id
1 'polypeptide(L)'
;MKPTADKPLLVGILVDVSGSMMSAIENKSGNTISRLESFRDALEDLVKKASILSRANSSERIAPLINIFSYGFGFGGILSAFFGSKGPKVRDLLDTPFTSNTTVAIDQLANNWRDYKNHLEKLAREMLGDTPMKEGFQAVFSRFEFELRNKSYAEGPVLFVLSDGDPTDSAYHDRSDIISIAEKIKRLGVTIISCYVTDHNITESRKLYSNHRSDWPSGANLMLKCASTISPGSPFANYLREYGWNFEPNARLFNQVNQSELLSEFMQMVLSPLNDKTTPVKASSKTKVFISYSHQDSSYFNKGSLIDYLSGLEREGFEFWYDKKILAGDDWDDEIKQQIEKADIVLTLVSQYFLNSKYCSNTEVQLFLQNQRSRGLIIFPVILSPCDWKSHDWLTRTQFEPREGMSIEVDFINKGQREQLYLTILQQLRKLAHRNNFD
;
A
#
# COMPACT_ATOMS: atom_id res chain seq x y z
N MET A 1 -1.80 17.68 17.39
CA MET A 1 -2.73 17.04 18.36
C MET A 1 -3.40 15.83 17.71
N LYS A 2 -3.67 14.74 18.44
CA LYS A 2 -4.31 13.53 17.88
C LYS A 2 -5.74 13.81 17.42
N PRO A 3 -6.19 13.29 16.25
CA PRO A 3 -7.57 13.48 15.80
C PRO A 3 -8.60 12.84 16.74
N THR A 4 -9.76 13.49 16.85
CA THR A 4 -10.90 13.06 17.66
C THR A 4 -12.19 13.21 16.85
N ALA A 5 -13.32 12.67 17.32
CA ALA A 5 -14.60 12.83 16.62
C ALA A 5 -15.03 14.31 16.51
N ASP A 6 -14.70 15.13 17.51
CA ASP A 6 -15.02 16.57 17.53
C ASP A 6 -14.03 17.40 16.70
N LYS A 7 -12.79 16.93 16.57
CA LYS A 7 -11.71 17.55 15.79
C LYS A 7 -11.06 16.50 14.89
N PRO A 8 -11.70 16.14 13.75
CA PRO A 8 -11.13 15.16 12.83
C PRO A 8 -9.88 15.69 12.14
N LEU A 9 -9.10 14.80 11.55
CA LEU A 9 -8.08 15.16 10.58
C LEU A 9 -8.74 15.54 9.26
N LEU A 10 -8.37 16.69 8.68
CA LEU A 10 -8.81 17.08 7.35
C LEU A 10 -7.79 16.63 6.30
N VAL A 11 -8.26 15.87 5.31
CA VAL A 11 -7.44 15.36 4.20
C VAL A 11 -8.04 15.85 2.89
N GLY A 12 -7.28 16.63 2.15
CA GLY A 12 -7.57 17.00 0.78
C GLY A 12 -6.79 16.11 -0.18
N ILE A 13 -7.43 15.73 -1.29
CA ILE A 13 -6.77 15.01 -2.38
C ILE A 13 -6.93 15.82 -3.67
N LEU A 14 -5.83 15.99 -4.42
CA LEU A 14 -5.79 16.63 -5.72
C LEU A 14 -5.15 15.68 -6.72
N VAL A 15 -5.90 15.23 -7.73
CA VAL A 15 -5.45 14.23 -8.70
C VAL A 15 -5.52 14.77 -10.12
N ASP A 16 -4.43 14.61 -10.84
CA ASP A 16 -4.39 14.80 -12.29
C ASP A 16 -5.05 13.61 -12.97
N VAL A 17 -6.02 13.91 -13.82
CA VAL A 17 -6.76 12.92 -14.62
C VAL A 17 -6.65 13.20 -16.12
N SER A 18 -5.64 13.96 -16.52
CA SER A 18 -5.36 14.28 -17.92
C SER A 18 -4.85 13.05 -18.71
N GLY A 19 -4.71 13.21 -20.02
CA GLY A 19 -4.33 12.13 -20.94
C GLY A 19 -2.98 11.47 -20.64
N SER A 20 -2.04 12.22 -20.08
CA SER A 20 -0.71 11.71 -19.71
C SER A 20 -0.75 10.73 -18.53
N MET A 21 -1.80 10.80 -17.72
CA MET A 21 -2.04 9.89 -16.58
C MET A 21 -2.59 8.52 -17.01
N MET A 22 -2.87 8.32 -18.30
CA MET A 22 -3.35 7.04 -18.84
C MET A 22 -2.24 6.04 -19.19
N SER A 23 -0.97 6.43 -19.13
CA SER A 23 0.13 5.49 -19.31
C SER A 23 0.11 4.44 -18.20
N ALA A 24 0.22 3.18 -18.60
CA ALA A 24 0.08 2.06 -17.69
C ALA A 24 1.27 1.94 -16.74
N ILE A 25 1.01 1.62 -15.48
CA ILE A 25 2.03 1.25 -14.49
C ILE A 25 2.23 -0.26 -14.58
N GLU A 26 3.48 -0.71 -14.65
CA GLU A 26 3.83 -2.11 -14.39
C GLU A 26 3.71 -2.40 -12.90
N ASN A 27 2.75 -3.22 -12.50
CA ASN A 27 2.71 -3.75 -11.14
C ASN A 27 3.71 -4.91 -10.98
N LYS A 28 3.99 -5.33 -9.73
CA LYS A 28 4.92 -6.46 -9.46
C LYS A 28 4.53 -7.80 -10.13
N SER A 29 3.29 -7.95 -10.60
CA SER A 29 2.82 -9.12 -11.36
C SER A 29 3.00 -9.00 -12.87
N GLY A 30 3.61 -7.92 -13.37
CA GLY A 30 3.79 -7.66 -14.81
C GLY A 30 2.50 -7.27 -15.53
N ASN A 31 1.40 -7.05 -14.80
CA ASN A 31 0.14 -6.57 -15.35
C ASN A 31 0.16 -5.05 -15.40
N THR A 32 -0.21 -4.51 -16.57
CA THR A 32 -0.37 -3.08 -16.79
C THR A 32 -1.72 -2.62 -16.23
N ILE A 33 -1.67 -1.82 -15.16
CA ILE A 33 -2.85 -1.17 -14.55
C ILE A 33 -2.72 0.34 -14.80
N SER A 34 -3.82 1.04 -15.06
CA SER A 34 -3.76 2.50 -15.22
C SER A 34 -3.36 3.19 -13.90
N ARG A 35 -2.71 4.37 -14.00
CA ARG A 35 -2.34 5.17 -12.81
C ARG A 35 -3.55 5.56 -11.97
N LEU A 36 -4.68 5.83 -12.64
CA LEU A 36 -5.95 6.14 -12.00
C LEU A 36 -6.53 4.95 -11.22
N GLU A 37 -6.47 3.73 -11.78
CA GLU A 37 -6.88 2.52 -11.05
C GLU A 37 -5.99 2.28 -9.83
N SER A 38 -4.68 2.47 -9.96
CA SER A 38 -3.75 2.37 -8.83
C SER A 38 -4.09 3.37 -7.72
N PHE A 39 -4.46 4.61 -8.08
CA PHE A 39 -4.96 5.60 -7.14
C PHE A 39 -6.29 5.19 -6.50
N ARG A 40 -7.26 4.71 -7.29
CA ARG A 40 -8.56 4.23 -6.79
C ARG A 40 -8.37 3.11 -5.78
N ASP A 41 -7.48 2.16 -6.08
CA ASP A 41 -7.22 1.01 -5.23
C ASP A 41 -6.48 1.43 -3.94
N ALA A 42 -5.54 2.38 -4.02
CA ALA A 42 -4.90 2.96 -2.84
C ALA A 42 -5.89 3.74 -1.97
N LEU A 43 -6.84 4.45 -2.57
CA LEU A 43 -7.91 5.14 -1.85
C LEU A 43 -8.88 4.13 -1.21
N GLU A 44 -9.21 3.03 -1.90
CA GLU A 44 -10.01 1.94 -1.34
C GLU A 44 -9.35 1.34 -0.09
N ASP A 45 -8.04 1.08 -0.15
CA ASP A 45 -7.26 0.58 0.99
C ASP A 45 -7.23 1.59 2.14
N LEU A 46 -7.01 2.88 1.85
CA LEU A 46 -7.05 3.95 2.82
C LEU A 46 -8.40 3.99 3.55
N VAL A 47 -9.50 3.97 2.81
CA VAL A 47 -10.86 4.01 3.35
C VAL A 47 -11.13 2.80 4.25
N LYS A 48 -10.75 1.60 3.80
CA LYS A 48 -10.86 0.38 4.61
C LYS A 48 -10.06 0.47 5.90
N LYS A 49 -8.77 0.82 5.84
CA LYS A 49 -7.89 0.92 7.01
C LYS A 49 -8.36 1.99 7.98
N ALA A 50 -8.69 3.17 7.47
CA ALA A 50 -9.19 4.26 8.28
C ALA A 50 -10.53 3.92 8.95
N SER A 51 -11.41 3.18 8.27
CA SER A 51 -12.65 2.68 8.86
C SER A 51 -12.39 1.74 10.03
N ILE A 52 -11.37 0.87 9.93
CA ILE A 52 -10.97 -0.05 11.00
C ILE A 52 -10.39 0.71 12.19
N LEU A 53 -9.46 1.62 11.95
CA LEU A 53 -8.81 2.44 13.00
C LEU A 53 -9.79 3.34 13.74
N SER A 54 -10.88 3.70 13.06
CA SER A 54 -11.92 4.55 13.60
C SER A 54 -12.97 3.78 14.40
N ARG A 55 -12.96 2.44 14.44
CA ARG A 55 -13.93 1.66 15.25
C ARG A 55 -13.63 1.81 16.74
N ALA A 56 -14.63 2.24 17.52
CA ALA A 56 -14.52 2.26 18.98
C ALA A 56 -14.72 0.85 19.58
N ASN A 57 -13.82 0.46 20.51
CA ASN A 57 -13.64 -0.89 21.08
C ASN A 57 -14.88 -1.55 21.75
N SER A 58 -16.03 -0.89 21.84
CA SER A 58 -17.20 -1.44 22.54
C SER A 58 -18.55 -1.26 21.84
N SER A 59 -18.61 -0.63 20.66
CA SER A 59 -19.90 -0.28 20.03
C SER A 59 -20.01 -0.53 18.53
N GLU A 60 -18.98 -1.08 17.87
CA GLU A 60 -18.87 -1.20 16.40
C GLU A 60 -19.03 0.09 15.58
N ARG A 61 -19.36 1.22 16.23
CA ARG A 61 -19.44 2.55 15.61
C ARG A 61 -18.07 3.05 15.21
N ILE A 62 -17.98 3.50 13.96
CA ILE A 62 -16.81 4.14 13.38
C ILE A 62 -16.88 5.63 13.79
N ALA A 63 -15.93 6.09 14.59
CA ALA A 63 -15.77 7.51 14.92
C ALA A 63 -15.28 8.27 13.68
N PRO A 64 -15.83 9.45 13.36
CA PRO A 64 -15.43 10.19 12.17
C PRO A 64 -14.09 10.91 12.43
N LEU A 65 -12.98 10.17 12.57
CA LEU A 65 -11.67 10.74 12.90
C LEU A 65 -10.99 11.41 11.70
N ILE A 66 -11.50 11.19 10.50
CA ILE A 66 -11.02 11.80 9.25
C ILE A 66 -12.18 12.34 8.46
N ASN A 67 -11.99 13.55 7.94
CA ASN A 67 -12.81 14.18 6.91
C ASN A 67 -11.99 14.28 5.63
N ILE A 68 -12.56 13.85 4.51
CA ILE A 68 -11.90 13.82 3.21
C ILE A 68 -12.69 14.64 2.19
N PHE A 69 -11.99 15.46 1.40
CA PHE A 69 -12.50 15.98 0.13
C PHE A 69 -11.50 15.64 -0.99
N SER A 70 -11.98 15.56 -2.23
CA SER A 70 -11.12 15.21 -3.35
C SER A 70 -11.48 15.99 -4.61
N TYR A 71 -10.49 16.54 -5.29
CA TYR A 71 -10.64 17.20 -6.58
C TYR A 71 -9.82 16.48 -7.65
N GLY A 72 -10.39 16.38 -8.85
CA GLY A 72 -9.69 15.95 -10.05
C GLY A 72 -9.59 17.10 -11.04
N PHE A 73 -8.47 17.23 -11.73
CA PHE A 73 -8.30 18.20 -12.81
C PHE A 73 -7.83 17.50 -14.10
N GLY A 74 -8.35 17.99 -15.23
CA GLY A 74 -8.12 17.40 -16.54
C GLY A 74 -9.30 16.64 -17.11
N PHE A 75 -10.50 17.11 -16.76
CA PHE A 75 -11.73 16.73 -17.45
C PHE A 75 -11.95 17.55 -18.72
N GLY A 76 -12.71 16.99 -19.67
CA GLY A 76 -13.17 17.74 -20.85
C GLY A 76 -12.34 17.55 -22.12
N GLY A 77 -11.76 16.36 -22.32
CA GLY A 77 -10.95 16.01 -23.49
C GLY A 77 -11.71 15.82 -24.80
N ILE A 78 -11.02 15.32 -25.83
CA ILE A 78 -11.56 15.12 -27.20
C ILE A 78 -12.88 14.32 -27.17
N LEU A 79 -12.99 13.33 -26.28
CA LEU A 79 -14.19 12.50 -26.13
C LEU A 79 -15.41 13.29 -25.63
N SER A 80 -15.26 14.25 -24.71
CA SER A 80 -16.41 15.04 -24.21
C SER A 80 -16.97 15.98 -25.27
N ALA A 81 -16.13 16.41 -26.24
CA ALA A 81 -16.59 17.16 -27.41
C ALA A 81 -17.48 16.32 -28.34
N PHE A 82 -17.25 15.00 -28.42
CA PHE A 82 -18.09 14.06 -29.16
C PHE A 82 -19.42 13.73 -28.44
N PHE A 83 -19.41 13.67 -27.10
CA PHE A 83 -20.60 13.35 -26.30
C PHE A 83 -21.39 14.59 -25.82
N GLY A 84 -20.96 15.79 -26.18
CA GLY A 84 -21.66 17.04 -25.88
C GLY A 84 -21.61 17.49 -24.42
N SER A 85 -20.78 16.88 -23.57
CA SER A 85 -20.67 17.27 -22.16
C SER A 85 -19.67 18.43 -21.98
N LYS A 86 -20.17 19.63 -21.68
CA LYS A 86 -19.37 20.79 -21.24
C LYS A 86 -19.42 20.91 -19.71
N GLY A 87 -18.70 20.04 -19.01
CA GLY A 87 -18.48 20.18 -17.56
C GLY A 87 -17.23 21.00 -17.25
N PRO A 88 -17.04 21.45 -16.00
CA PRO A 88 -15.82 22.14 -15.59
C PRO A 88 -14.60 21.21 -15.70
N LYS A 89 -13.42 21.79 -15.96
CA LYS A 89 -12.16 21.04 -16.13
C LYS A 89 -11.59 20.55 -14.81
N VAL A 90 -11.96 21.20 -13.71
CA VAL A 90 -11.71 20.77 -12.32
C VAL A 90 -13.04 20.37 -11.70
N ARG A 91 -13.10 19.20 -11.07
CA ARG A 91 -14.32 18.64 -10.47
C ARG A 91 -14.07 18.10 -9.08
N ASP A 92 -15.05 18.26 -8.21
CA ASP A 92 -15.08 17.53 -6.94
C ASP A 92 -15.42 16.07 -7.24
N LEU A 93 -14.56 15.15 -6.80
CA LEU A 93 -14.69 13.72 -7.08
C LEU A 93 -15.62 13.01 -6.09
N LEU A 94 -15.97 13.67 -4.98
CA LEU A 94 -16.89 13.16 -3.96
C LEU A 94 -18.27 13.84 -4.01
N ASP A 95 -18.47 14.78 -4.92
CA ASP A 95 -19.78 15.39 -5.18
C ASP A 95 -20.68 14.42 -5.96
N THR A 96 -21.52 13.68 -5.22
CA THR A 96 -22.41 12.68 -5.80
C THR A 96 -23.86 13.18 -5.84
N PRO A 97 -24.68 12.74 -6.83
CA PRO A 97 -26.10 13.10 -6.89
C PRO A 97 -26.94 12.68 -5.68
N PHE A 98 -26.43 11.78 -4.85
CA PHE A 98 -27.14 11.21 -3.70
C PHE A 98 -26.75 11.87 -2.37
N THR A 99 -25.65 12.65 -2.34
CA THR A 99 -25.16 13.33 -1.14
C THR A 99 -24.62 14.71 -1.51
N SER A 100 -25.21 15.80 -0.99
CA SER A 100 -24.69 17.16 -1.18
C SER A 100 -23.43 17.48 -0.33
N ASN A 101 -22.89 16.50 0.38
CA ASN A 101 -21.70 16.66 1.21
C ASN A 101 -20.44 16.49 0.36
N THR A 102 -19.67 17.56 0.27
CA THR A 102 -18.45 17.61 -0.53
C THR A 102 -17.17 17.40 0.29
N THR A 103 -17.27 17.46 1.62
CA THR A 103 -16.28 16.96 2.57
C THR A 103 -16.95 15.83 3.36
N VAL A 104 -16.46 14.61 3.17
CA VAL A 104 -17.10 13.37 3.62
C VAL A 104 -16.33 12.78 4.79
N ALA A 105 -17.03 12.40 5.86
CA ALA A 105 -16.41 11.68 6.96
C ALA A 105 -16.07 10.23 6.54
N ILE A 106 -14.99 9.67 7.08
CA ILE A 106 -14.46 8.39 6.61
C ILE A 106 -15.39 7.20 6.81
N ASP A 107 -16.22 7.24 7.86
CA ASP A 107 -17.28 6.27 8.12
C ASP A 107 -18.36 6.32 7.03
N GLN A 108 -18.79 7.53 6.64
CA GLN A 108 -19.74 7.74 5.56
C GLN A 108 -19.18 7.28 4.22
N LEU A 109 -17.90 7.60 3.95
CA LEU A 109 -17.21 7.20 2.73
C LEU A 109 -17.07 5.67 2.66
N ALA A 110 -16.73 5.01 3.78
CA ALA A 110 -16.61 3.55 3.85
C ALA A 110 -17.96 2.84 3.66
N ASN A 111 -19.02 3.33 4.32
CA ASN A 111 -20.36 2.74 4.24
C ASN A 111 -20.97 2.85 2.83
N ASN A 112 -20.63 3.91 2.09
CA ASN A 112 -21.16 4.17 0.74
C ASN A 112 -20.09 3.97 -0.36
N TRP A 113 -18.97 3.29 -0.06
CA TRP A 113 -17.82 3.20 -0.96
C TRP A 113 -18.17 2.70 -2.36
N ARG A 114 -19.10 1.74 -2.44
CA ARG A 114 -19.57 1.20 -3.73
C ARG A 114 -20.14 2.29 -4.63
N ASP A 115 -20.90 3.23 -4.09
CA ASP A 115 -21.55 4.29 -4.87
C ASP A 115 -20.53 5.35 -5.30
N TYR A 116 -19.58 5.71 -4.42
CA TYR A 116 -18.44 6.55 -4.77
C TYR A 116 -17.57 5.92 -5.86
N LYS A 117 -17.26 4.62 -5.76
CA LYS A 117 -16.51 3.87 -6.77
C LYS A 117 -17.20 3.89 -8.13
N ASN A 118 -18.50 3.60 -8.15
CA ASN A 118 -19.31 3.68 -9.38
C ASN A 118 -19.33 5.11 -9.96
N HIS A 119 -19.36 6.14 -9.12
CA HIS A 119 -19.31 7.54 -9.55
C HIS A 119 -17.95 7.89 -10.18
N LEU A 120 -16.84 7.52 -9.53
CA LEU A 120 -15.49 7.70 -10.05
C LEU A 120 -15.29 7.00 -11.40
N GLU A 121 -15.81 5.79 -11.56
CA GLU A 121 -15.78 5.05 -12.83
C GLU A 121 -16.58 5.73 -13.94
N LYS A 122 -17.69 6.39 -13.60
CA LYS A 122 -18.44 7.21 -14.58
C LYS A 122 -17.64 8.45 -14.99
N LEU A 123 -17.04 9.15 -14.02
CA LEU A 123 -16.19 10.31 -14.25
C LEU A 123 -14.96 9.95 -15.10
N ALA A 124 -14.42 8.75 -14.94
CA ALA A 124 -13.26 8.27 -15.70
C ALA A 124 -13.46 8.32 -17.23
N ARG A 125 -14.72 8.23 -17.69
CA ARG A 125 -15.06 8.32 -19.12
C ARG A 125 -14.99 9.74 -19.67
N GLU A 126 -14.91 10.75 -18.81
CA GLU A 126 -14.84 12.19 -19.17
C GLU A 126 -13.45 12.79 -18.91
N MET A 127 -12.51 11.96 -18.46
CA MET A 127 -11.10 12.31 -18.24
C MET A 127 -10.37 12.48 -19.60
N LEU A 128 -9.06 12.75 -19.58
CA LEU A 128 -8.22 12.99 -20.77
C LEU A 128 -8.37 14.38 -21.41
N GLY A 129 -8.71 15.38 -20.60
CA GLY A 129 -8.65 16.79 -20.97
C GLY A 129 -7.25 17.40 -20.86
N ASP A 130 -7.21 18.73 -20.95
CA ASP A 130 -6.03 19.54 -20.66
C ASP A 130 -5.55 19.33 -19.21
N THR A 131 -4.44 19.93 -18.79
CA THR A 131 -3.89 19.77 -17.43
C THR A 131 -3.97 21.11 -16.67
N PRO A 132 -5.18 21.57 -16.24
CA PRO A 132 -5.34 22.86 -15.55
C PRO A 132 -4.95 22.75 -14.07
N MET A 133 -3.67 22.51 -13.82
CA MET A 133 -3.14 22.28 -12.49
C MET A 133 -3.28 23.53 -11.61
N LYS A 134 -3.09 24.74 -12.15
CA LYS A 134 -3.26 25.98 -11.37
C LYS A 134 -4.69 26.12 -10.89
N GLU A 135 -5.67 25.87 -11.74
CA GLU A 135 -7.10 25.84 -11.36
C GLU A 135 -7.35 24.77 -10.28
N GLY A 136 -6.75 23.59 -10.42
CA GLY A 136 -6.81 22.52 -9.41
C GLY A 136 -6.28 22.95 -8.03
N PHE A 137 -5.09 23.57 -7.99
CA PHE A 137 -4.51 24.12 -6.77
C PHE A 137 -5.36 25.24 -6.16
N GLN A 138 -5.99 26.08 -6.99
CA GLN A 138 -6.92 27.12 -6.53
C GLN A 138 -8.19 26.55 -5.90
N ALA A 139 -8.74 25.47 -6.48
CA ALA A 139 -9.92 24.79 -5.97
C ALA A 139 -9.65 24.21 -4.57
N VAL A 140 -8.54 23.47 -4.39
CA VAL A 140 -8.21 22.91 -3.06
C VAL A 140 -7.83 23.99 -2.05
N PHE A 141 -7.16 25.07 -2.47
CA PHE A 141 -6.90 26.21 -1.59
C PHE A 141 -8.21 26.82 -1.07
N SER A 142 -9.16 27.08 -1.97
CA SER A 142 -10.48 27.63 -1.61
C SER A 142 -11.26 26.69 -0.69
N ARG A 143 -11.17 25.38 -0.93
CA ARG A 143 -11.79 24.37 -0.06
C ARG A 143 -11.16 24.36 1.34
N PHE A 144 -9.83 24.34 1.46
CA PHE A 144 -9.18 24.39 2.77
C PHE A 144 -9.52 25.68 3.52
N GLU A 145 -9.52 26.84 2.85
CA GLU A 145 -9.94 28.09 3.48
C GLU A 145 -11.37 28.02 3.99
N PHE A 146 -12.29 27.44 3.21
CA PHE A 146 -13.67 27.26 3.64
C PHE A 146 -13.77 26.33 4.86
N GLU A 147 -13.17 25.14 4.79
CA GLU A 147 -13.25 24.14 5.86
C GLU A 147 -12.66 24.64 7.18
N LEU A 148 -11.45 25.20 7.14
CA LEU A 148 -10.73 25.65 8.32
C LEU A 148 -11.36 26.89 8.97
N ARG A 149 -12.16 27.66 8.23
CA ARG A 149 -12.95 28.78 8.79
C ARG A 149 -14.24 28.31 9.46
N ASN A 150 -14.85 27.23 8.97
CA ASN A 150 -16.21 26.83 9.37
C ASN A 150 -16.23 25.66 10.36
N LYS A 151 -15.18 24.85 10.44
CA LYS A 151 -15.11 23.68 11.33
C LYS A 151 -13.76 23.58 12.03
N SER A 152 -13.78 23.08 13.26
CA SER A 152 -12.56 22.76 14.01
C SER A 152 -11.99 21.42 13.56
N TYR A 153 -10.70 21.42 13.20
CA TYR A 153 -9.96 20.23 12.80
C TYR A 153 -8.77 20.00 13.72
N ALA A 154 -8.24 18.78 13.70
CA ALA A 154 -6.95 18.48 14.31
C ALA A 154 -5.83 19.26 13.59
N GLU A 155 -4.75 19.52 14.31
CA GLU A 155 -3.56 20.15 13.74
C GLU A 155 -2.94 19.29 12.64
N GLY A 156 -2.37 19.96 11.64
CA GLY A 156 -1.71 19.31 10.50
C GLY A 156 -2.67 18.69 9.48
N PRO A 157 -3.65 19.43 8.91
CA PRO A 157 -4.34 18.98 7.70
C PRO A 157 -3.35 18.56 6.61
N VAL A 158 -3.77 17.64 5.75
CA VAL A 158 -2.90 17.09 4.71
C VAL A 158 -3.51 17.31 3.34
N LEU A 159 -2.70 17.75 2.37
CA LEU A 159 -3.03 17.74 0.95
C LEU A 159 -2.15 16.71 0.25
N PHE A 160 -2.78 15.71 -0.35
CA PHE A 160 -2.13 14.75 -1.23
C PHE A 160 -2.29 15.19 -2.69
N VAL A 161 -1.19 15.37 -3.41
CA VAL A 161 -1.20 15.77 -4.83
C VAL A 161 -0.60 14.65 -5.68
N LEU A 162 -1.33 14.18 -6.69
CA LEU A 162 -0.85 13.19 -7.67
C LEU A 162 -0.89 13.79 -9.07
N SER A 163 0.28 13.97 -9.71
CA SER A 163 0.36 14.54 -11.07
C SER A 163 1.71 14.26 -11.74
N ASP A 164 1.76 14.34 -13.06
CA ASP A 164 2.98 14.37 -13.87
C ASP A 164 3.67 15.74 -13.90
N GLY A 165 3.10 16.75 -13.23
CA GLY A 165 3.74 18.05 -13.07
C GLY A 165 3.71 18.97 -14.29
N ASP A 166 2.93 18.69 -15.34
CA ASP A 166 2.97 19.47 -16.59
C ASP A 166 1.67 20.29 -16.83
N PRO A 167 1.58 21.50 -16.25
CA PRO A 167 0.40 22.35 -16.37
C PRO A 167 0.22 22.91 -17.80
N THR A 168 -1.03 22.99 -18.26
CA THR A 168 -1.42 23.68 -19.50
C THR A 168 -1.94 25.10 -19.26
N ASP A 169 -2.23 25.47 -18.01
CA ASP A 169 -2.83 26.75 -17.60
C ASP A 169 -1.86 27.70 -16.88
N SER A 170 -0.56 27.39 -16.98
CA SER A 170 0.55 28.20 -16.48
C SER A 170 1.61 28.35 -17.57
N ALA A 171 2.38 29.44 -17.52
CA ALA A 171 3.42 29.70 -18.51
C ALA A 171 4.54 28.64 -18.38
N TYR A 172 4.90 27.98 -19.48
CA TYR A 172 5.85 26.86 -19.47
C TYR A 172 7.19 27.18 -18.77
N HIS A 173 7.66 28.43 -18.88
CA HIS A 173 8.91 28.90 -18.26
C HIS A 173 8.74 29.62 -16.91
N ASP A 174 7.51 29.90 -16.47
CA ASP A 174 7.23 30.59 -15.22
C ASP A 174 6.03 29.94 -14.51
N ARG A 175 6.35 28.90 -13.71
CA ARG A 175 5.38 28.14 -12.89
C ARG A 175 5.25 28.71 -11.47
N SER A 176 5.64 29.98 -11.27
CA SER A 176 5.66 30.63 -9.94
C SER A 176 4.26 30.83 -9.35
N ASP A 177 3.23 30.86 -10.20
CA ASP A 177 1.84 31.01 -9.78
C ASP A 177 1.31 29.78 -9.02
N ILE A 178 1.56 28.57 -9.53
CA ILE A 178 1.21 27.31 -8.85
C ILE A 178 1.99 27.19 -7.53
N ILE A 179 3.30 27.48 -7.57
CA ILE A 179 4.15 27.45 -6.38
C ILE A 179 3.63 28.45 -5.33
N SER A 180 3.23 29.65 -5.74
CA SER A 180 2.66 30.67 -4.86
C SER A 180 1.35 30.20 -4.19
N ILE A 181 0.49 29.48 -4.92
CA ILE A 181 -0.73 28.89 -4.35
C ILE A 181 -0.37 27.77 -3.36
N ALA A 182 0.58 26.89 -3.68
CA ALA A 182 1.07 25.87 -2.77
C ALA A 182 1.64 26.47 -1.47
N GLU A 183 2.38 27.59 -1.56
CA GLU A 183 2.84 28.33 -0.38
C GLU A 183 1.68 28.91 0.44
N LYS A 184 0.62 29.40 -0.19
CA LYS A 184 -0.59 29.86 0.53
C LYS A 184 -1.28 28.71 1.27
N ILE A 185 -1.40 27.53 0.64
CA ILE A 185 -1.95 26.32 1.28
C ILE A 185 -1.09 25.95 2.50
N LYS A 186 0.23 25.94 2.38
CA LYS A 186 1.15 25.64 3.50
C LYS A 186 1.02 26.64 4.66
N ARG A 187 0.78 27.93 4.36
CA ARG A 187 0.53 28.95 5.40
C ARG A 187 -0.77 28.75 6.18
N LEU A 188 -1.73 27.97 5.65
CA LEU A 188 -2.90 27.53 6.41
C LEU A 188 -2.58 26.39 7.39
N GLY A 189 -1.32 25.96 7.49
CA GLY A 189 -0.89 24.82 8.32
C GLY A 189 -1.07 23.46 7.63
N VAL A 190 -1.38 23.44 6.33
CA VAL A 190 -1.59 22.22 5.54
C VAL A 190 -0.25 21.64 5.10
N THR A 191 -0.03 20.36 5.36
CA THR A 191 1.13 19.61 4.85
C THR A 191 0.83 19.10 3.44
N ILE A 192 1.62 19.53 2.44
CA ILE A 192 1.52 19.06 1.06
C ILE A 192 2.47 17.89 0.84
N ILE A 193 1.90 16.73 0.52
CA ILE A 193 2.58 15.54 0.02
C ILE A 193 2.42 15.53 -1.51
N SER A 194 3.54 15.52 -2.23
CA SER A 194 3.55 15.60 -3.68
C SER A 194 4.05 14.29 -4.30
N CYS A 195 3.16 13.61 -5.01
CA CYS A 195 3.44 12.38 -5.73
C CYS A 195 3.56 12.66 -7.23
N TYR A 196 4.80 12.63 -7.71
CA TYR A 196 5.15 12.82 -9.11
C TYR A 196 5.00 11.53 -9.89
N VAL A 197 4.33 11.59 -11.03
CA VAL A 197 4.03 10.42 -11.84
C VAL A 197 4.78 10.49 -13.16
N THR A 198 5.55 9.46 -13.47
CA THR A 198 6.35 9.38 -14.71
C THR A 198 6.60 7.91 -15.07
N ASP A 199 7.08 7.67 -16.29
CA ASP A 199 7.45 6.37 -16.85
C ASP A 199 8.95 6.04 -16.69
N HIS A 200 9.76 6.99 -16.20
CA HIS A 200 11.20 6.81 -16.02
C HIS A 200 11.63 7.07 -14.57
N ASN A 201 12.42 6.19 -13.97
CA ASN A 201 12.95 6.39 -12.60
C ASN A 201 13.91 7.60 -12.57
N ILE A 202 13.57 8.62 -11.78
CA ILE A 202 14.39 9.83 -11.57
C ILE A 202 14.89 9.95 -10.12
N THR A 203 14.32 9.16 -9.20
CA THR A 203 14.67 9.10 -7.78
C THR A 203 15.25 7.73 -7.40
N GLU A 204 16.05 7.71 -6.33
CA GLU A 204 16.40 6.47 -5.65
C GLU A 204 15.20 5.98 -4.83
N SER A 205 15.01 4.66 -4.75
CA SER A 205 13.92 4.07 -3.95
C SER A 205 14.04 4.48 -2.47
N ARG A 206 12.91 4.89 -1.87
CA ARG A 206 12.79 5.30 -0.46
C ARG A 206 13.76 6.40 -0.04
N LYS A 207 14.00 7.39 -0.91
CA LYS A 207 14.83 8.57 -0.59
C LYS A 207 14.05 9.87 -0.82
N LEU A 208 14.08 10.76 0.17
CA LEU A 208 13.52 12.10 0.06
C LEU A 208 14.61 13.14 -0.15
N TYR A 209 14.36 14.05 -1.10
CA TYR A 209 15.31 15.06 -1.57
C TYR A 209 14.96 16.45 -1.04
N SER A 210 16.00 17.23 -0.77
CA SER A 210 15.88 18.64 -0.37
C SER A 210 15.69 19.57 -1.57
N ASN A 211 16.44 19.28 -2.65
CA ASN A 211 16.51 20.05 -3.88
C ASN A 211 16.36 19.12 -5.08
N HIS A 212 16.01 19.72 -6.22
CA HIS A 212 15.95 19.01 -7.48
C HIS A 212 17.36 18.66 -7.97
N ARG A 213 17.44 17.64 -8.84
CA ARG A 213 18.64 17.34 -9.61
C ARG A 213 18.56 17.97 -10.99
N SER A 214 19.71 18.26 -11.60
CA SER A 214 19.80 18.96 -12.89
C SER A 214 19.20 18.16 -14.06
N ASP A 215 19.13 16.84 -13.93
CA ASP A 215 18.59 15.88 -14.89
C ASP A 215 17.07 15.65 -14.73
N TRP A 216 16.44 16.25 -13.72
CA TRP A 216 15.01 16.05 -13.48
C TRP A 216 14.12 16.84 -14.46
N PRO A 217 13.02 16.24 -14.93
CA PRO A 217 12.01 16.94 -15.71
C PRO A 217 11.49 18.19 -15.01
N SER A 218 11.07 19.19 -15.80
CA SER A 218 10.48 20.43 -15.28
C SER A 218 9.25 20.15 -14.39
N GLY A 219 8.45 19.14 -14.74
CA GLY A 219 7.31 18.67 -13.93
C GLY A 219 7.71 18.17 -12.54
N ALA A 220 8.75 17.35 -12.46
CA ALA A 220 9.29 16.89 -11.17
C ALA A 220 9.76 18.07 -10.31
N ASN A 221 10.42 19.06 -10.94
CA ASN A 221 10.90 20.26 -10.25
C ASN A 221 9.75 21.12 -9.70
N LEU A 222 8.66 21.26 -10.45
CA LEU A 222 7.46 21.95 -9.98
C LEU A 222 6.85 21.23 -8.78
N MET A 223 6.62 19.92 -8.92
CA MET A 223 6.00 19.08 -7.88
C MET A 223 6.84 19.07 -6.58
N LEU A 224 8.17 18.95 -6.69
CA LEU A 224 9.08 19.07 -5.54
C LEU A 224 8.93 20.44 -4.85
N LYS A 225 8.87 21.54 -5.61
CA LYS A 225 8.73 22.88 -5.03
C LYS A 225 7.38 23.07 -4.31
N CYS A 226 6.32 22.43 -4.78
CA CYS A 226 5.01 22.46 -4.14
C CYS A 226 5.00 21.69 -2.81
N ALA A 227 5.74 20.57 -2.72
CA ALA A 227 5.81 19.74 -1.52
C ALA A 227 6.30 20.50 -0.27
N SER A 228 5.79 20.08 0.89
CA SER A 228 6.23 20.58 2.19
C SER A 228 7.54 19.95 2.63
N THR A 229 8.33 20.66 3.42
CA THR A 229 9.51 20.09 4.08
C THR A 229 9.09 19.15 5.20
N ILE A 230 9.83 18.04 5.34
CA ILE A 230 9.60 17.11 6.43
C ILE A 230 10.26 17.64 7.71
N SER A 231 9.46 17.82 8.75
CA SER A 231 10.00 18.22 10.06
C SER A 231 10.58 16.99 10.78
N PRO A 232 11.87 17.01 11.20
CA PRO A 232 12.44 15.93 11.98
C PRO A 232 11.61 15.64 13.23
N GLY A 233 11.25 14.37 13.45
CA GLY A 233 10.46 13.95 14.61
C GLY A 233 8.95 14.14 14.49
N SER A 234 8.46 14.66 13.35
CA SER A 234 7.02 14.62 13.03
C SER A 234 6.52 13.16 12.90
N PRO A 235 5.22 12.88 13.11
CA PRO A 235 4.66 11.55 12.91
C PRO A 235 4.98 10.96 11.52
N PHE A 236 4.95 11.81 10.48
CA PHE A 236 5.33 11.44 9.13
C PHE A 236 6.81 11.06 8.99
N ALA A 237 7.71 11.81 9.63
CA ALA A 237 9.14 11.46 9.63
C ALA A 237 9.43 10.15 10.35
N ASN A 238 8.73 9.88 11.44
CA ASN A 238 8.90 8.64 12.19
C ASN A 238 8.36 7.46 11.40
N TYR A 239 7.13 7.57 10.86
CA TYR A 239 6.54 6.59 9.96
C TYR A 239 7.48 6.28 8.78
N LEU A 240 7.88 7.29 8.01
CA LEU A 240 8.74 7.04 6.85
C LEU A 240 10.09 6.39 7.22
N ARG A 241 10.71 6.75 8.37
CA ARG A 241 11.93 6.06 8.83
C ARG A 241 11.68 4.60 9.20
N GLU A 242 10.56 4.30 9.84
CA GLU A 242 10.15 2.92 10.14
C GLU A 242 10.04 2.12 8.83
N TYR A 243 9.48 2.71 7.79
CA TYR A 243 9.41 2.11 6.44
C TYR A 243 10.72 2.25 5.64
N GLY A 244 11.87 2.46 6.29
CA GLY A 244 13.19 2.44 5.66
C GLY A 244 13.51 3.61 4.74
N TRP A 245 12.81 4.74 4.90
CA TRP A 245 13.11 5.95 4.12
C TRP A 245 14.32 6.70 4.64
N ASN A 246 15.15 7.16 3.72
CA ASN A 246 16.30 8.01 3.98
C ASN A 246 16.00 9.46 3.58
N PHE A 247 16.40 10.42 4.42
CA PHE A 247 16.14 11.84 4.20
C PHE A 247 17.43 12.64 4.07
N GLU A 248 17.49 13.51 3.07
CA GLU A 248 18.43 14.63 3.10
C GLU A 248 18.03 15.67 4.16
N PRO A 249 18.97 16.50 4.65
CA PRO A 249 18.62 17.68 5.44
C PRO A 249 17.64 18.58 4.68
N ASN A 250 16.54 18.98 5.32
CA ASN A 250 15.44 19.74 4.71
C ASN A 250 14.76 19.03 3.52
N ALA A 251 14.75 17.69 3.54
CA ALA A 251 14.01 16.90 2.58
C ALA A 251 12.54 17.32 2.49
N ARG A 252 11.97 17.19 1.30
CA ARG A 252 10.57 17.50 1.02
C ARG A 252 9.77 16.20 0.89
N LEU A 253 8.49 16.26 1.24
CA LEU A 253 7.51 15.18 1.05
C LEU A 253 7.14 15.04 -0.42
N PHE A 254 8.15 14.83 -1.25
CA PHE A 254 8.08 14.61 -2.67
C PHE A 254 8.53 13.19 -2.96
N ASN A 255 7.73 12.43 -3.69
CA ASN A 255 8.11 11.11 -4.13
C ASN A 255 7.66 10.86 -5.56
N GLN A 256 8.45 10.06 -6.25
CA GLN A 256 8.07 9.48 -7.51
C GLN A 256 7.21 8.23 -7.30
N VAL A 257 6.07 8.18 -7.98
CA VAL A 257 5.13 7.06 -7.94
C VAL A 257 5.18 6.32 -9.28
N ASN A 258 6.17 5.44 -9.40
CA ASN A 258 6.27 4.48 -10.51
C ASN A 258 5.75 3.09 -10.14
N GLN A 259 5.42 2.89 -8.86
CA GLN A 259 4.99 1.62 -8.29
C GLN A 259 3.79 1.90 -7.39
N SER A 260 2.72 1.12 -7.52
CA SER A 260 1.48 1.31 -6.76
C SER A 260 1.71 1.18 -5.25
N GLU A 261 2.73 0.44 -4.83
CA GLU A 261 3.08 0.26 -3.41
C GLU A 261 3.54 1.56 -2.75
N LEU A 262 4.31 2.39 -3.46
CA LEU A 262 4.76 3.68 -2.93
C LEU A 262 3.58 4.64 -2.75
N LEU A 263 2.59 4.60 -3.65
CA LEU A 263 1.35 5.37 -3.50
C LEU A 263 0.61 4.97 -2.23
N SER A 264 0.46 3.67 -2.00
CA SER A 264 -0.17 3.12 -0.81
C SER A 264 0.59 3.49 0.47
N GLU A 265 1.93 3.49 0.47
CA GLU A 265 2.72 3.88 1.64
C GLU A 265 2.48 5.34 2.06
N PHE A 266 2.46 6.28 1.10
CA PHE A 266 2.19 7.69 1.42
C PHE A 266 0.74 7.95 1.82
N MET A 267 -0.21 7.23 1.21
CA MET A 267 -1.61 7.29 1.66
C MET A 267 -1.73 6.78 3.10
N GLN A 268 -1.08 5.67 3.44
CA GLN A 268 -1.09 5.14 4.81
C GLN A 268 -0.37 6.03 5.82
N MET A 269 0.68 6.75 5.41
CA MET A 269 1.31 7.76 6.25
C MET A 269 0.32 8.80 6.77
N VAL A 270 -0.72 9.15 6.00
CA VAL A 270 -1.80 10.07 6.42
C VAL A 270 -2.60 9.51 7.61
N LEU A 271 -2.72 8.18 7.72
CA LEU A 271 -3.40 7.51 8.83
C LEU A 271 -2.52 7.34 10.07
N SER A 272 -1.20 7.52 9.96
CA SER A 272 -0.27 7.35 11.08
C SER A 272 -0.65 8.15 12.35
N PRO A 273 -1.22 9.38 12.29
CA PRO A 273 -1.63 10.11 13.49
C PRO A 273 -2.84 9.51 14.21
N LEU A 274 -3.60 8.63 13.55
CA LEU A 274 -4.80 8.00 14.11
C LEU A 274 -4.49 6.75 14.93
N ASN A 275 -3.35 6.12 14.67
CA ASN A 275 -2.88 4.99 15.43
C ASN A 275 -2.67 5.40 16.89
N ASP A 276 -3.61 5.02 17.78
CA ASP A 276 -3.58 5.32 19.24
C ASP A 276 -2.61 4.46 20.03
N LYS A 277 -1.60 3.97 19.34
CA LYS A 277 -0.63 3.10 19.91
C LYS A 277 0.53 3.96 20.45
N THR A 278 0.85 4.09 21.74
CA THR A 278 0.66 3.22 22.92
C THR A 278 0.28 1.76 22.67
N THR A 279 0.73 1.18 21.56
CA THR A 279 1.48 -0.04 21.75
C THR A 279 2.73 0.44 22.45
N PRO A 280 3.24 -0.31 23.44
CA PRO A 280 4.65 -0.18 23.73
C PRO A 280 5.40 -0.20 22.38
N VAL A 281 6.63 0.32 22.35
CA VAL A 281 7.69 -0.32 21.55
C VAL A 281 7.27 -1.76 21.32
N LYS A 282 7.10 -2.24 20.08
CA LYS A 282 6.86 -3.67 19.84
C LYS A 282 8.03 -4.36 20.54
N ALA A 283 7.83 -4.74 21.79
CA ALA A 283 8.80 -5.43 22.60
C ALA A 283 8.72 -6.81 21.99
N SER A 284 9.54 -7.04 20.96
CA SER A 284 9.68 -8.33 20.29
C SER A 284 8.33 -9.05 20.09
N SER A 285 7.40 -8.51 19.27
CA SER A 285 6.38 -9.43 18.78
C SER A 285 7.08 -10.30 17.76
N LYS A 286 7.12 -11.59 18.08
CA LYS A 286 7.76 -12.58 17.23
C LYS A 286 7.06 -12.60 15.85
N THR A 287 7.82 -12.75 14.78
CA THR A 287 7.33 -13.06 13.44
C THR A 287 6.74 -14.47 13.46
N LYS A 288 5.43 -14.57 13.23
CA LYS A 288 4.69 -15.83 13.28
C LYS A 288 4.81 -16.55 11.96
N VAL A 289 5.35 -17.76 12.00
CA VAL A 289 5.52 -18.63 10.84
C VAL A 289 4.62 -19.85 11.00
N PHE A 290 3.63 -19.97 10.13
CA PHE A 290 2.83 -21.18 10.01
C PHE A 290 3.51 -22.15 9.05
N ILE A 291 3.80 -23.37 9.47
CA ILE A 291 4.40 -24.40 8.61
C ILE A 291 3.30 -25.33 8.12
N SER A 292 3.08 -25.30 6.81
CA SER A 292 2.12 -26.14 6.12
C SER A 292 2.86 -27.31 5.48
N TYR A 293 2.53 -28.55 5.83
CA TYR A 293 3.25 -29.74 5.39
C TYR A 293 2.34 -30.97 5.36
N SER A 294 2.73 -32.01 4.62
CA SER A 294 2.08 -33.32 4.71
C SER A 294 2.65 -34.14 5.86
N HIS A 295 1.84 -34.89 6.60
CA HIS A 295 2.34 -35.78 7.67
C HIS A 295 3.38 -36.81 7.19
N GLN A 296 3.34 -37.16 5.90
CA GLN A 296 4.35 -38.04 5.29
C GLN A 296 5.74 -37.38 5.20
N ASP A 297 5.78 -36.05 5.29
CA ASP A 297 7.00 -35.23 5.28
C ASP A 297 7.45 -34.84 6.71
N SER A 298 6.90 -35.47 7.75
CA SER A 298 7.25 -35.19 9.16
C SER A 298 8.73 -35.39 9.51
N SER A 299 9.48 -36.12 8.67
CA SER A 299 10.93 -36.27 8.80
C SER A 299 11.69 -34.93 8.74
N TYR A 300 11.11 -33.89 8.13
CA TYR A 300 11.66 -32.53 8.06
C TYR A 300 11.59 -31.73 9.37
N PHE A 301 11.12 -32.37 10.46
CA PHE A 301 11.13 -31.82 11.83
C PHE A 301 12.15 -32.52 12.74
N ASN A 302 12.85 -33.55 12.26
CA ASN A 302 13.84 -34.29 13.04
C ASN A 302 15.14 -33.48 13.26
N LYS A 303 15.98 -33.92 14.19
CA LYS A 303 17.31 -33.28 14.40
C LYS A 303 18.13 -33.27 13.10
N GLY A 304 18.69 -32.11 12.76
CA GLY A 304 19.48 -31.88 11.55
C GLY A 304 18.66 -31.71 10.26
N SER A 305 17.34 -31.63 10.35
CA SER A 305 16.45 -31.34 9.22
C SER A 305 16.22 -29.83 9.05
N LEU A 306 15.48 -29.45 8.01
CA LEU A 306 15.19 -28.05 7.70
C LEU A 306 14.55 -27.30 8.88
N ILE A 307 13.49 -27.84 9.49
CA ILE A 307 12.78 -27.11 10.54
C ILE A 307 13.62 -27.02 11.82
N ASP A 308 14.38 -28.06 12.15
CA ASP A 308 15.35 -28.02 13.25
C ASP A 308 16.45 -26.96 13.00
N TYR A 309 16.94 -26.83 11.76
CA TYR A 309 17.90 -25.80 11.36
C TYR A 309 17.31 -24.38 11.52
N LEU A 310 16.04 -24.19 11.17
CA LEU A 310 15.35 -22.91 11.28
C LEU A 310 15.01 -22.51 12.73
N SER A 311 15.00 -23.44 13.68
CA SER A 311 14.71 -23.16 15.10
C SER A 311 15.61 -22.09 15.71
N GLY A 312 16.82 -21.88 15.16
CA GLY A 312 17.71 -20.79 15.56
C GLY A 312 17.05 -19.40 15.48
N LEU A 313 16.12 -19.21 14.55
CA LEU A 313 15.37 -17.96 14.37
C LEU A 313 14.44 -17.64 15.54
N GLU A 314 14.07 -18.60 16.40
CA GLU A 314 13.22 -18.32 17.56
C GLU A 314 13.87 -17.32 18.53
N ARG A 315 15.21 -17.37 18.65
CA ARG A 315 16.01 -16.40 19.42
C ARG A 315 16.06 -15.02 18.77
N GLU A 316 15.77 -14.94 17.48
CA GLU A 316 15.70 -13.71 16.69
C GLU A 316 14.27 -13.16 16.61
N GLY A 317 13.35 -13.73 17.39
CA GLY A 317 11.96 -13.29 17.43
C GLY A 317 11.13 -13.90 16.31
N PHE A 318 11.32 -15.18 16.00
CA PHE A 318 10.36 -15.96 15.21
C PHE A 318 9.54 -16.87 16.13
N GLU A 319 8.31 -17.16 15.74
CA GLU A 319 7.43 -18.11 16.41
C GLU A 319 6.89 -19.08 15.36
N PHE A 320 7.34 -20.33 15.42
CA PHE A 320 6.90 -21.36 14.48
C PHE A 320 5.69 -22.10 15.04
N TRP A 321 4.62 -22.18 14.26
CA TRP A 321 3.46 -23.02 14.53
C TRP A 321 3.32 -24.07 13.43
N TYR A 322 3.06 -25.30 13.83
CA TYR A 322 2.74 -26.41 12.95
C TYR A 322 1.91 -27.42 13.71
N ASP A 323 0.96 -28.06 13.03
CA ASP A 323 0.16 -29.07 13.68
C ASP A 323 0.90 -30.40 13.78
N LYS A 324 0.83 -31.05 14.94
CA LYS A 324 1.40 -32.38 15.21
C LYS A 324 0.36 -33.51 15.12
N LYS A 325 -0.94 -33.20 14.93
CA LYS A 325 -2.06 -34.11 15.18
C LYS A 325 -3.16 -34.18 14.11
N ILE A 326 -3.16 -33.40 13.03
CA ILE A 326 -4.27 -33.47 12.06
C ILE A 326 -4.20 -34.75 11.22
N LEU A 327 -5.11 -35.69 11.45
CA LEU A 327 -5.33 -36.78 10.52
C LEU A 327 -6.16 -36.28 9.32
N ALA A 328 -5.78 -36.72 8.12
CA ALA A 328 -6.47 -36.33 6.89
C ALA A 328 -7.94 -36.82 6.91
N GLY A 329 -8.87 -35.94 7.27
CA GLY A 329 -10.30 -36.25 7.23
C GLY A 329 -11.20 -35.57 8.26
N ASP A 330 -10.66 -34.95 9.30
CA ASP A 330 -11.47 -34.29 10.32
C ASP A 330 -11.79 -32.83 9.96
N ASP A 331 -12.99 -32.38 10.38
CA ASP A 331 -13.51 -31.03 10.16
C ASP A 331 -12.49 -29.97 10.60
N TRP A 332 -12.39 -28.90 9.81
CA TRP A 332 -11.49 -27.77 10.01
C TRP A 332 -11.49 -27.30 11.47
N ASP A 333 -10.43 -27.60 12.21
CA ASP A 333 -10.22 -27.03 13.54
C ASP A 333 -10.10 -25.50 13.40
N ASP A 334 -10.97 -24.77 14.10
CA ASP A 334 -10.95 -23.30 14.17
C ASP A 334 -9.57 -22.78 14.61
N GLU A 335 -8.80 -23.60 15.32
CA GLU A 335 -7.43 -23.31 15.70
C GLU A 335 -6.51 -23.12 14.47
N ILE A 336 -6.60 -23.98 13.45
CA ILE A 336 -5.77 -23.87 12.24
C ILE A 336 -6.06 -22.55 11.52
N LYS A 337 -7.35 -22.22 11.34
CA LYS A 337 -7.78 -20.94 10.73
C LYS A 337 -7.21 -19.76 11.49
N GLN A 338 -7.36 -19.77 12.81
CA GLN A 338 -6.84 -18.70 13.67
C GLN A 338 -5.32 -18.57 13.57
N GLN A 339 -4.59 -19.67 13.44
CA GLN A 339 -3.13 -19.64 13.30
C GLN A 339 -2.72 -19.10 11.94
N ILE A 340 -3.41 -19.49 10.86
CA ILE A 340 -3.21 -18.94 9.51
C ILE A 340 -3.54 -17.44 9.47
N GLU A 341 -4.64 -17.01 10.11
CA GLU A 341 -5.02 -15.60 10.20
C GLU A 341 -3.97 -14.75 10.93
N LYS A 342 -3.34 -15.32 11.98
CA LYS A 342 -2.31 -14.67 12.78
C LYS A 342 -0.91 -14.76 12.15
N ALA A 343 -0.69 -15.64 11.17
CA ALA A 343 0.62 -15.88 10.60
C ALA A 343 1.10 -14.68 9.78
N ASP A 344 2.39 -14.35 9.87
CA ASP A 344 3.05 -13.36 9.03
C ASP A 344 3.67 -14.04 7.78
N ILE A 345 4.14 -15.28 7.96
CA ILE A 345 4.70 -16.11 6.90
C ILE A 345 4.03 -17.49 6.96
N VAL A 346 3.63 -18.02 5.80
CA VAL A 346 3.30 -19.43 5.61
C VAL A 346 4.47 -20.10 4.89
N LEU A 347 5.18 -20.97 5.60
CA LEU A 347 6.23 -21.83 5.04
C LEU A 347 5.57 -23.12 4.55
N THR A 348 5.44 -23.32 3.23
CA THR A 348 4.84 -24.53 2.66
C THR A 348 5.94 -25.54 2.31
N LEU A 349 5.88 -26.75 2.87
CA LEU A 349 6.79 -27.85 2.54
C LEU A 349 6.12 -28.72 1.46
N VAL A 350 6.57 -28.55 0.23
CA VAL A 350 5.90 -29.06 -0.98
C VAL A 350 6.54 -30.36 -1.43
N SER A 351 5.76 -31.44 -1.38
CA SER A 351 6.05 -32.76 -1.93
C SER A 351 4.84 -33.25 -2.74
N GLN A 352 4.95 -34.39 -3.42
CA GLN A 352 3.76 -34.98 -4.05
C GLN A 352 2.72 -35.39 -2.99
N TYR A 353 3.14 -35.74 -1.77
CA TYR A 353 2.23 -36.03 -0.66
C TYR A 353 1.49 -34.78 -0.19
N PHE A 354 2.14 -33.61 -0.21
CA PHE A 354 1.50 -32.32 0.06
C PHE A 354 0.45 -31.99 -0.99
N LEU A 355 0.81 -32.06 -2.28
CA LEU A 355 -0.10 -31.75 -3.39
C LEU A 355 -1.30 -32.70 -3.49
N ASN A 356 -1.10 -33.98 -3.14
CA ASN A 356 -2.18 -34.99 -3.14
C ASN A 356 -3.04 -34.96 -1.87
N SER A 357 -2.63 -34.23 -0.82
CA SER A 357 -3.40 -34.16 0.41
C SER A 357 -4.66 -33.33 0.23
N LYS A 358 -5.69 -33.61 1.05
CA LYS A 358 -6.91 -32.77 1.12
C LYS A 358 -6.59 -31.30 1.48
N TYR A 359 -5.40 -31.04 2.01
CA TYR A 359 -4.84 -29.72 2.36
C TYR A 359 -4.57 -28.85 1.10
N CYS A 360 -4.25 -29.48 -0.03
CA CYS A 360 -4.10 -28.78 -1.31
C CYS A 360 -5.42 -28.68 -2.10
N SER A 361 -6.56 -29.05 -1.50
CA SER A 361 -7.87 -28.72 -2.06
C SER A 361 -8.09 -27.21 -1.98
N ASN A 362 -8.90 -26.68 -2.90
CA ASN A 362 -9.02 -25.25 -3.19
C ASN A 362 -9.07 -24.29 -1.98
N THR A 363 -9.57 -24.70 -0.81
CA THR A 363 -9.91 -23.79 0.30
C THR A 363 -8.72 -23.22 1.09
N GLU A 364 -7.67 -23.98 1.43
CA GLU A 364 -6.56 -23.46 2.26
C GLU A 364 -5.55 -22.65 1.46
N VAL A 365 -5.21 -23.14 0.27
CA VAL A 365 -4.44 -22.35 -0.70
C VAL A 365 -5.22 -21.08 -1.05
N GLN A 366 -6.55 -21.13 -1.19
CA GLN A 366 -7.35 -19.91 -1.32
C GLN A 366 -7.25 -19.00 -0.10
N LEU A 367 -7.26 -19.54 1.13
CA LEU A 367 -7.10 -18.73 2.34
C LEU A 367 -5.72 -18.06 2.39
N PHE A 368 -4.65 -18.77 2.04
CA PHE A 368 -3.32 -18.18 1.93
C PHE A 368 -3.29 -17.06 0.89
N LEU A 369 -3.85 -17.31 -0.30
CA LEU A 369 -3.90 -16.33 -1.38
C LEU A 369 -4.80 -15.13 -1.04
N GLN A 370 -5.89 -15.35 -0.31
CA GLN A 370 -6.77 -14.30 0.19
C GLN A 370 -6.04 -13.44 1.23
N ASN A 371 -5.38 -14.05 2.20
CA ASN A 371 -4.62 -13.36 3.24
C ASN A 371 -3.38 -12.65 2.67
N GLN A 372 -2.77 -13.21 1.61
CA GLN A 372 -1.71 -12.53 0.87
C GLN A 372 -2.23 -11.24 0.22
N ARG A 373 -3.42 -11.29 -0.38
CA ARG A 373 -4.05 -10.12 -1.02
C ARG A 373 -4.59 -9.10 -0.01
N SER A 374 -5.13 -9.54 1.12
CA SER A 374 -5.83 -8.67 2.07
C SER A 374 -4.93 -8.13 3.19
N ARG A 375 -3.90 -8.88 3.59
CA ARG A 375 -3.08 -8.62 4.78
C ARG A 375 -1.58 -8.68 4.52
N GLY A 376 -1.15 -8.96 3.28
CA GLY A 376 0.27 -9.06 2.93
C GLY A 376 0.94 -10.36 3.39
N LEU A 377 0.18 -11.41 3.72
CA LEU A 377 0.73 -12.72 4.12
C LEU A 377 1.77 -13.22 3.12
N ILE A 378 2.96 -13.57 3.62
CA ILE A 378 4.03 -14.09 2.77
C ILE A 378 3.89 -15.60 2.64
N ILE A 379 3.74 -16.09 1.42
CA ILE A 379 3.78 -17.52 1.11
C ILE A 379 5.20 -17.87 0.66
N PHE A 380 5.87 -18.77 1.37
CA PHE A 380 7.24 -19.19 1.10
C PHE A 380 7.29 -20.70 0.86
N PRO A 381 7.24 -21.15 -0.42
CA PRO A 381 7.29 -22.57 -0.73
C PRO A 381 8.70 -23.14 -0.74
N VAL A 382 8.85 -24.34 -0.17
CA VAL A 382 10.06 -25.15 -0.18
C VAL A 382 9.78 -26.51 -0.79
N ILE A 383 10.37 -26.81 -1.95
CA ILE A 383 10.19 -28.07 -2.66
C ILE A 383 11.08 -29.15 -2.02
N LEU A 384 10.44 -30.10 -1.35
CA LEU A 384 11.11 -31.21 -0.65
C LEU A 384 11.57 -32.28 -1.64
N SER A 385 10.66 -32.74 -2.50
CA SER A 385 10.84 -33.84 -3.44
C SER A 385 10.34 -33.46 -4.83
N PRO A 386 10.74 -34.19 -5.90
CA PRO A 386 10.09 -34.04 -7.20
C PRO A 386 8.58 -34.21 -7.08
N CYS A 387 7.82 -33.26 -7.63
CA CYS A 387 6.37 -33.22 -7.55
C CYS A 387 5.79 -32.40 -8.69
N ASP A 388 4.48 -32.53 -8.93
CA ASP A 388 3.77 -31.88 -10.02
C ASP A 388 3.43 -30.39 -9.75
N TRP A 389 4.37 -29.63 -9.18
CA TRP A 389 4.15 -28.23 -8.81
C TRP A 389 3.79 -27.33 -10.01
N LYS A 390 4.16 -27.72 -11.23
CA LYS A 390 3.85 -26.98 -12.47
C LYS A 390 2.36 -26.96 -12.79
N SER A 391 1.60 -27.94 -12.31
CA SER A 391 0.15 -28.00 -12.47
C SER A 391 -0.61 -27.11 -11.49
N HIS A 392 0.07 -26.41 -10.58
CA HIS A 392 -0.53 -25.53 -9.58
C HIS A 392 -0.15 -24.06 -9.80
N ASP A 393 -1.10 -23.25 -10.28
CA ASP A 393 -0.92 -21.83 -10.62
C ASP A 393 -0.29 -20.98 -9.52
N TRP A 394 -0.58 -21.28 -8.25
CA TRP A 394 -0.05 -20.52 -7.13
C TRP A 394 1.44 -20.82 -6.89
N LEU A 395 1.93 -22.01 -7.24
CA LEU A 395 3.34 -22.36 -7.14
C LEU A 395 4.14 -21.84 -8.33
N THR A 396 3.58 -21.89 -9.55
CA THR A 396 4.25 -21.36 -10.75
C THR A 396 4.42 -19.83 -10.71
N ARG A 397 3.54 -19.13 -9.97
CA ARG A 397 3.57 -17.67 -9.78
C ARG A 397 4.30 -17.22 -8.51
N THR A 398 4.76 -18.14 -7.68
CA THR A 398 5.45 -17.82 -6.41
C THR A 398 6.90 -18.25 -6.50
N GLN A 399 7.80 -17.42 -6.00
CA GLN A 399 9.20 -17.82 -5.87
C GLN A 399 9.33 -18.90 -4.79
N PHE A 400 9.91 -20.04 -5.13
CA PHE A 400 10.16 -21.16 -4.22
C PHE A 400 11.65 -21.49 -4.12
N GLU A 401 12.02 -22.24 -3.08
CA GLU A 401 13.36 -22.81 -2.92
C GLU A 401 13.29 -24.34 -2.88
N PRO A 402 14.29 -25.08 -3.39
CA PRO A 402 15.38 -24.59 -4.21
C PRO A 402 14.88 -24.14 -5.60
N ARG A 403 15.61 -23.22 -6.23
CA ARG A 403 15.23 -22.65 -7.54
C ARG A 403 15.38 -23.66 -8.68
N GLU A 404 14.98 -23.23 -9.89
CA GLU A 404 15.22 -23.97 -11.14
C GLU A 404 14.50 -25.32 -11.23
N GLY A 405 13.42 -25.49 -10.44
CA GLY A 405 12.66 -26.74 -10.40
C GLY A 405 13.38 -27.89 -9.69
N MET A 406 14.41 -27.59 -8.91
CA MET A 406 15.12 -28.53 -8.06
C MET A 406 14.31 -28.89 -6.81
N SER A 407 14.73 -29.94 -6.11
CA SER A 407 14.17 -30.44 -4.87
C SER A 407 15.26 -30.81 -3.87
N ILE A 408 14.96 -30.71 -2.57
CA ILE A 408 15.93 -31.02 -1.51
C ILE A 408 16.42 -32.47 -1.60
N GLU A 409 15.53 -33.42 -1.84
CA GLU A 409 15.83 -34.87 -1.77
C GLU A 409 16.73 -35.37 -2.89
N VAL A 410 16.60 -34.78 -4.09
CA VAL A 410 17.33 -35.24 -5.28
C VAL A 410 18.57 -34.41 -5.55
N ASP A 411 18.47 -33.09 -5.37
CA ASP A 411 19.54 -32.17 -5.81
C ASP A 411 20.49 -31.79 -4.67
N PHE A 412 20.07 -31.97 -3.40
CA PHE A 412 20.86 -31.58 -2.22
C PHE A 412 21.17 -32.80 -1.32
N ILE A 413 21.58 -33.90 -1.95
CA ILE A 413 21.94 -35.15 -1.25
C ILE A 413 23.17 -34.96 -0.36
N ASN A 414 24.16 -34.18 -0.80
CA ASN A 414 25.34 -33.90 0.00
C ASN A 414 24.98 -33.01 1.21
N LYS A 415 25.38 -33.45 2.41
CA LYS A 415 25.07 -32.74 3.66
C LYS A 415 25.50 -31.27 3.64
N GLY A 416 26.70 -30.95 3.16
CA GLY A 416 27.20 -29.57 3.13
C GLY A 416 26.40 -28.69 2.16
N GLN A 417 26.05 -29.20 0.98
CA GLN A 417 25.19 -28.48 0.03
C GLN A 417 23.78 -28.26 0.59
N ARG A 418 23.24 -29.25 1.30
CA ARG A 418 21.94 -29.17 1.95
C ARG A 418 21.91 -28.14 3.07
N GLU A 419 22.92 -28.12 3.93
CA GLU A 419 23.06 -27.12 4.99
C GLU A 419 23.25 -25.70 4.40
N GLN A 420 23.93 -25.57 3.26
CA GLN A 420 24.05 -24.30 2.55
C GLN A 420 22.70 -23.81 2.00
N LEU A 421 21.86 -24.72 1.49
CA LEU A 421 20.49 -24.39 1.10
C LEU A 421 19.66 -23.99 2.33
N TYR A 422 19.79 -24.70 3.45
CA TYR A 422 19.08 -24.34 4.69
C TYR A 422 19.49 -22.95 5.20
N LEU A 423 20.78 -22.62 5.15
CA LEU A 423 21.26 -21.27 5.46
C LEU A 423 20.66 -20.22 4.51
N THR A 424 20.53 -20.56 3.23
CA THR A 424 19.90 -19.67 2.23
C THR A 424 18.43 -19.42 2.58
N ILE A 425 17.66 -20.46 2.89
CA ILE A 425 16.26 -20.35 3.33
C ILE A 425 16.16 -19.52 4.62
N LEU A 426 17.02 -19.78 5.60
CA LEU A 426 17.09 -19.04 6.86
C LEU A 426 17.32 -17.54 6.62
N GLN A 427 18.29 -17.19 5.78
CA GLN A 427 18.58 -15.79 5.43
C GLN A 427 17.43 -15.12 4.68
N GLN A 428 16.71 -15.86 3.84
CA GLN A 428 15.52 -15.34 3.15
C GLN A 428 14.38 -15.09 4.13
N LEU A 429 14.07 -16.04 5.02
CA LEU A 429 13.07 -15.84 6.07
C LEU A 429 13.40 -14.64 6.96
N ARG A 430 14.67 -14.45 7.34
CA ARG A 430 15.12 -13.26 8.08
C ARG A 430 14.83 -11.96 7.33
N LYS A 431 15.15 -11.91 6.03
CA LYS A 431 14.85 -10.75 5.18
C LYS A 431 13.36 -10.48 5.06
N LEU A 432 12.54 -11.53 4.98
CA LEU A 432 11.08 -11.43 4.87
C LEU A 432 10.43 -10.98 6.19
N ALA A 433 10.93 -11.44 7.34
CA ALA A 433 10.47 -10.99 8.66
C ALA A 433 10.78 -9.52 8.94
N HIS A 434 11.92 -9.01 8.46
CA HIS A 434 12.22 -7.59 8.47
C HIS A 434 11.36 -6.76 7.52
N ARG A 435 10.58 -7.39 6.62
CA ARG A 435 9.52 -6.71 5.85
C ARG A 435 8.20 -6.71 6.64
N ASN A 436 7.80 -7.85 7.21
CA ASN A 436 6.55 -8.00 7.98
C ASN A 436 6.50 -7.31 9.36
N ASN A 437 7.64 -7.06 10.01
CA ASN A 437 7.63 -6.27 11.26
C ASN A 437 7.38 -4.77 11.03
N PHE A 438 7.23 -4.38 9.76
CA PHE A 438 6.98 -3.04 9.29
C PHE A 438 5.75 -2.98 8.37
N ASP A 439 4.87 -4.01 8.36
CA ASP A 439 3.62 -4.02 7.60
C ASP A 439 2.37 -4.03 8.50
#